data_AF-A0ABD4TLY5-F1
#
_entry.id   AF-A0ABD4TLY5-F1
#
_cell.length_a   1.000
_cell.length_b   1.000
_cell.length_c   1.000
_cell.angle_alpha   90.00
_cell.angle_beta   90.00
_cell.angle_gamma   90.00
#
_symmetry.space_group_name_H-M   'P 1'
#
loop_
_entity.id
_entity.type
_entity.pdbx_description
1 polymer ?
#
loop_
_entity_poly.entity_id
_entity_poly.type
_entity_poly.pdbx_seq_one_letter_code
_entity_poly.pdbx_strand_id
1 'polypeptide(L)'
;MVSSKEQIEDLKAELKERNKELAFMYSISDSVDSHGENLETLLQEIIKPLPKAVRFPEIAAAELNVAGDTYKTSDIPVTEWSISGNIVINKKVAGKLTVFYMENRDVFVRQIFTHEEEGMIRAFSERLGKIIERIWSEQALLEKTREITKLSTPITKIWDEILILPLIGTLDSERTLFMMEELLNKIRDTGSRYIIMDATGVGTIDSAVAANILKTSRAVKMLGSRMIFTGIKPEVAMTMVHLGIDLGEIITRATLQEGVEFALNEKGLEIVRIEQTST
;
A
#
# COMPACT_ATOMS: atom_id res chain seq x y z
N MET A 1 35.66 -20.34 -50.05
CA MET A 1 35.88 -20.71 -48.64
C MET A 1 35.95 -19.42 -47.82
N VAL A 2 34.82 -18.74 -47.65
CA VAL A 2 34.66 -17.76 -46.57
C VAL A 2 34.55 -18.60 -45.30
N SER A 3 35.42 -18.31 -44.34
CA SER A 3 35.95 -19.27 -43.38
C SER A 3 34.95 -19.61 -42.29
N SER A 4 34.77 -20.90 -41.94
CA SER A 4 34.00 -21.33 -40.75
C SER A 4 34.42 -20.64 -39.45
N LYS A 5 35.61 -20.03 -39.43
CA LYS A 5 36.11 -19.21 -38.33
C LYS A 5 35.34 -17.88 -38.17
N GLU A 6 34.84 -17.32 -39.26
CA GLU A 6 34.05 -16.08 -39.29
C GLU A 6 32.64 -16.34 -38.75
N GLN A 7 32.00 -17.43 -39.18
CA GLN A 7 30.70 -17.88 -38.65
C GLN A 7 30.73 -18.23 -37.15
N ILE A 8 31.84 -18.79 -36.65
CA ILE A 8 31.98 -19.11 -35.22
C ILE A 8 32.14 -17.84 -34.38
N GLU A 9 32.79 -16.80 -34.89
CA GLU A 9 32.94 -15.55 -34.17
C GLU A 9 31.63 -14.74 -34.14
N ASP A 10 30.87 -14.72 -35.25
CA ASP A 10 29.52 -14.14 -35.28
C ASP A 10 28.59 -14.86 -34.29
N LEU A 11 28.60 -16.19 -34.29
CA LEU A 11 27.76 -16.97 -33.39
C LEU A 11 28.15 -16.77 -31.91
N LYS A 12 29.44 -16.66 -31.60
CA LYS A 12 29.91 -16.33 -30.24
C LYS A 12 29.51 -14.94 -29.80
N ALA A 13 29.53 -13.96 -30.69
CA ALA A 13 29.08 -12.60 -30.41
C ALA A 13 27.59 -12.60 -30.04
N GLU A 14 26.76 -13.25 -30.86
CA GLU A 14 25.31 -13.39 -30.64
C GLU A 14 24.98 -14.15 -29.33
N LEU A 15 25.73 -15.20 -29.01
CA LEU A 15 25.58 -15.96 -27.76
C LEU A 15 26.01 -15.14 -26.52
N LYS A 16 27.08 -14.36 -26.64
CA LYS A 16 27.54 -13.47 -25.57
C LYS A 16 26.52 -12.35 -25.30
N GLU A 17 25.89 -11.87 -26.35
CA GLU A 17 24.85 -10.84 -26.31
C GLU A 17 23.57 -11.36 -25.65
N ARG A 18 23.09 -12.54 -26.08
CA ARG A 18 21.96 -13.23 -25.43
C ARG A 18 22.23 -13.56 -23.97
N ASN A 19 23.46 -13.91 -23.61
CA ASN A 19 23.83 -14.14 -22.21
C ASN A 19 23.79 -12.86 -21.37
N LYS A 20 24.17 -11.70 -21.93
CA LYS A 20 24.04 -10.41 -21.23
C LYS A 20 22.57 -10.05 -21.00
N GLU A 21 21.74 -10.21 -22.03
CA GLU A 21 20.29 -9.97 -21.95
C GLU A 21 19.64 -10.89 -20.91
N LEU A 22 19.95 -12.19 -20.94
CA LEU A 22 19.42 -13.18 -20.00
C LEU A 22 19.90 -12.93 -18.56
N ALA A 23 21.19 -12.66 -18.34
CA ALA A 23 21.74 -12.40 -17.01
C ALA A 23 21.10 -11.15 -16.38
N PHE A 24 20.87 -10.12 -17.18
CA PHE A 24 20.14 -8.95 -16.74
C PHE A 24 18.68 -9.27 -16.50
N MET A 25 18.08 -10.13 -17.32
CA MET A 25 16.70 -10.53 -17.13
C MET A 25 16.45 -11.25 -15.81
N TYR A 26 17.37 -12.13 -15.40
CA TYR A 26 17.30 -12.78 -14.10
C TYR A 26 17.41 -11.78 -12.95
N SER A 27 18.27 -10.75 -13.06
CA SER A 27 18.38 -9.72 -12.02
C SER A 27 17.08 -8.92 -11.80
N ILE A 28 16.30 -8.70 -12.86
CA ILE A 28 14.98 -8.05 -12.76
C ILE A 28 13.98 -8.98 -12.06
N SER A 29 13.95 -10.27 -12.44
CA SER A 29 13.05 -11.25 -11.81
C SER A 29 13.38 -11.40 -10.32
N ASP A 30 14.65 -11.59 -9.99
CA ASP A 30 15.13 -11.72 -8.62
C ASP A 30 14.82 -10.47 -7.80
N SER A 31 14.99 -9.27 -8.37
CA SER A 31 14.71 -8.01 -7.66
C SER A 31 13.22 -7.80 -7.40
N VAL A 32 12.34 -8.16 -8.35
CA VAL A 32 10.88 -8.12 -8.19
C VAL A 32 10.41 -9.10 -7.11
N ASP A 33 11.01 -10.29 -7.03
CA ASP A 33 10.63 -11.31 -6.05
C ASP A 33 11.15 -11.02 -4.62
N SER A 34 12.21 -10.20 -4.48
CA SER A 34 12.89 -9.95 -3.19
C SER A 34 12.60 -8.58 -2.55
N HIS A 35 12.10 -7.59 -3.30
CA HIS A 35 11.95 -6.19 -2.84
C HIS A 35 10.53 -5.63 -2.97
N GLY A 36 9.50 -6.49 -2.93
CA GLY A 36 8.09 -6.20 -3.25
C GLY A 36 7.37 -5.04 -2.51
N GLU A 37 8.04 -4.25 -1.67
CA GLU A 37 7.43 -3.17 -0.89
C GLU A 37 7.96 -1.76 -1.21
N ASN A 38 9.15 -1.59 -1.81
CA ASN A 38 9.70 -0.25 -2.10
C ASN A 38 10.11 -0.09 -3.57
N LEU A 39 9.28 0.66 -4.31
CA LEU A 39 9.47 0.96 -5.74
C LEU A 39 10.79 1.69 -6.02
N GLU A 40 11.20 2.61 -5.16
CA GLU A 40 12.45 3.36 -5.34
C GLU A 40 13.67 2.42 -5.25
N THR A 41 13.70 1.54 -4.24
CA THR A 41 14.77 0.55 -4.10
C THR A 41 14.81 -0.40 -5.30
N LEU A 42 13.64 -0.87 -5.74
CA LEU A 42 13.52 -1.75 -6.92
C LEU A 42 14.05 -1.07 -8.19
N LEU A 43 13.66 0.18 -8.45
CA LEU A 43 14.11 0.92 -9.62
C LEU A 43 15.63 1.20 -9.59
N GLN A 44 16.18 1.47 -8.40
CA GLN A 44 17.63 1.61 -8.21
C GLN A 44 18.39 0.29 -8.43
N GLU A 45 17.88 -0.85 -7.96
CA GLU A 45 18.51 -2.14 -8.20
C GLU A 45 18.46 -2.55 -9.67
N ILE A 46 17.35 -2.25 -10.35
CA ILE A 46 17.16 -2.58 -11.77
C ILE A 46 18.09 -1.75 -12.68
N ILE A 47 18.41 -0.50 -12.35
CA ILE A 47 19.27 0.34 -13.20
C ILE A 47 20.78 0.02 -13.04
N LYS A 48 21.22 -0.45 -11.87
CA LYS A 48 22.64 -0.70 -11.55
C LYS A 48 23.41 -1.57 -12.55
N PRO A 49 22.84 -2.65 -13.10
CA PRO A 49 23.57 -3.51 -14.04
C PRO A 49 23.62 -2.93 -15.46
N LEU A 50 22.84 -1.90 -15.79
CA LEU A 50 22.68 -1.39 -17.15
C LEU A 50 24.00 -0.90 -17.79
N PRO A 51 24.90 -0.19 -17.07
CA PRO A 51 26.23 0.14 -17.58
C PRO A 51 27.04 -1.09 -18.00
N LYS A 52 26.88 -2.24 -17.34
CA LYS A 52 27.63 -3.47 -17.67
C LYS A 52 27.15 -4.14 -18.96
N ALA A 53 25.94 -3.79 -19.43
CA ALA A 53 25.33 -4.40 -20.60
C ALA A 53 25.88 -3.82 -21.91
N VAL A 54 26.25 -2.53 -21.93
CA VAL A 54 26.76 -1.83 -23.12
C VAL A 54 28.22 -2.18 -23.45
N ARG A 55 28.71 -1.72 -24.61
CA ARG A 55 30.04 -2.03 -25.17
C ARG A 55 31.21 -1.58 -24.30
N PHE A 56 31.13 -0.37 -23.75
CA PHE A 56 32.18 0.24 -22.92
C PHE A 56 31.68 0.47 -21.48
N PRO A 57 31.54 -0.61 -20.68
CA PRO A 57 30.93 -0.54 -19.36
C PRO A 57 31.72 0.29 -18.34
N GLU A 58 33.03 0.42 -18.53
CA GLU A 58 33.94 1.15 -17.66
C GLU A 58 33.74 2.67 -17.69
N ILE A 59 33.15 3.19 -18.75
CA ILE A 59 32.83 4.62 -18.93
C ILE A 59 31.32 4.85 -19.09
N ALA A 60 30.49 3.86 -18.78
CA ALA A 60 29.05 3.94 -18.94
C ALA A 60 28.35 4.36 -17.64
N ALA A 61 27.34 5.21 -17.78
CA ALA A 61 26.44 5.59 -16.69
C ALA A 61 24.98 5.50 -17.17
N ALA A 62 24.04 5.26 -16.27
CA ALA A 62 22.62 5.18 -16.60
C ALA A 62 21.79 6.13 -15.73
N GLU A 63 20.76 6.68 -16.34
CA GLU A 63 19.73 7.51 -15.72
C GLU A 63 18.34 7.00 -16.08
N LEU A 64 17.50 6.84 -15.08
CA LEU A 64 16.09 6.55 -15.22
C LEU A 64 15.31 7.74 -14.69
N ASN A 65 14.52 8.37 -15.55
CA ASN A 65 13.52 9.35 -15.14
C ASN A 65 12.14 8.71 -15.28
N VAL A 66 11.35 8.70 -14.21
CA VAL A 66 9.96 8.21 -14.27
C VAL A 66 9.10 8.96 -13.27
N ALA A 67 7.94 9.44 -13.71
CA ALA A 67 6.97 10.16 -12.88
C ALA A 67 7.51 11.38 -12.09
N GLY A 68 8.64 11.96 -12.53
CA GLY A 68 9.27 13.12 -11.87
C GLY A 68 10.45 12.76 -10.98
N ASP A 69 10.64 11.47 -10.68
CA ASP A 69 11.79 10.97 -9.93
C ASP A 69 12.92 10.56 -10.85
N THR A 70 14.15 10.74 -10.37
CA THR A 70 15.38 10.44 -11.12
C THR A 70 16.26 9.47 -10.34
N TYR A 71 16.61 8.36 -10.98
CA TYR A 71 17.49 7.32 -10.44
C TYR A 71 18.75 7.24 -11.31
N LYS A 72 19.93 7.17 -10.67
CA LYS A 72 21.24 7.26 -11.35
C LYS A 72 22.21 6.23 -10.81
N THR A 73 23.05 5.69 -11.69
CA THR A 73 24.15 4.79 -11.29
C THR A 73 25.40 5.55 -10.80
N SER A 74 25.59 6.79 -11.26
CA SER A 74 26.69 7.68 -10.88
C SER A 74 26.32 9.13 -11.21
N ASP A 75 27.18 10.08 -10.82
CA ASP A 75 27.07 11.45 -11.34
C ASP A 75 27.24 11.44 -12.86
N ILE A 76 26.34 12.15 -13.56
CA ILE A 76 26.28 12.17 -15.03
C ILE A 76 26.96 13.45 -15.51
N PRO A 77 28.09 13.37 -16.22
CA PRO A 77 28.72 14.53 -16.83
C PRO A 77 27.88 15.02 -18.01
N VAL A 78 28.04 16.29 -18.38
CA VAL A 78 27.41 16.84 -19.58
C VAL A 78 28.09 16.22 -20.81
N THR A 79 27.47 15.20 -21.40
CA THR A 79 27.94 14.57 -22.64
C THR A 79 26.80 14.50 -23.65
N GLU A 80 27.14 14.61 -24.93
CA GLU A 80 26.19 14.42 -26.04
C GLU A 80 26.02 12.93 -26.39
N TRP A 81 26.75 12.04 -25.71
CA TRP A 81 26.97 10.65 -26.09
C TRP A 81 26.01 9.78 -25.30
N SER A 82 24.74 9.79 -25.72
CA SER A 82 23.68 9.08 -25.03
C SER A 82 22.76 8.32 -25.96
N ILE A 83 22.19 7.25 -25.42
CA ILE A 83 21.15 6.42 -26.02
C ILE A 83 19.98 6.39 -25.07
N SER A 84 18.75 6.33 -25.59
CA SER A 84 17.59 6.37 -24.72
C SER A 84 16.38 5.63 -25.25
N GLY A 85 15.55 5.18 -24.32
CA GLY A 85 14.22 4.62 -24.59
C GLY A 85 13.16 5.32 -23.74
N ASN A 86 11.98 5.51 -24.35
CA ASN A 86 10.83 6.09 -23.65
C ASN A 86 10.17 5.04 -22.76
N ILE A 87 9.79 5.44 -21.55
CA ILE A 87 9.00 4.62 -20.65
C ILE A 87 7.54 5.03 -20.83
N VAL A 88 6.74 4.09 -21.31
CA VAL A 88 5.32 4.29 -21.59
C VAL A 88 4.51 3.57 -20.54
N ILE A 89 3.63 4.31 -19.87
CA ILE A 89 2.71 3.80 -18.85
C ILE A 89 1.31 4.30 -19.23
N ASN A 90 0.30 3.43 -19.24
CA ASN A 90 -1.05 3.79 -19.68
C ASN A 90 -1.08 4.51 -21.05
N LYS A 91 -0.25 4.06 -22.00
CA LYS A 91 -0.07 4.64 -23.34
C LYS A 91 0.45 6.09 -23.38
N LYS A 92 0.92 6.64 -22.25
CA LYS A 92 1.55 7.96 -22.16
C LYS A 92 3.03 7.81 -21.83
N VAL A 93 3.86 8.66 -22.43
CA VAL A 93 5.28 8.72 -22.07
C VAL A 93 5.36 9.30 -20.66
N ALA A 94 5.73 8.47 -19.69
CA ALA A 94 5.80 8.80 -18.27
C ALA A 94 7.24 8.99 -17.78
N GLY A 95 8.21 8.72 -18.65
CA GLY A 95 9.62 8.72 -18.30
C GLY A 95 10.53 8.37 -19.47
N LYS A 96 11.82 8.31 -19.17
CA LYS A 96 12.87 8.02 -20.13
C LYS A 96 14.04 7.35 -19.41
N LEU A 97 14.50 6.25 -19.97
CA LEU A 97 15.75 5.61 -19.59
C LEU A 97 16.85 6.06 -20.54
N THR A 98 17.99 6.46 -20.00
CA THR A 98 19.14 6.97 -20.76
C THR A 98 20.42 6.30 -20.30
N VAL A 99 21.27 5.90 -21.24
CA VAL A 99 22.65 5.46 -20.96
C VAL A 99 23.61 6.42 -21.64
N PHE A 100 24.66 6.79 -20.93
CA PHE A 100 25.68 7.75 -21.34
C PHE A 100 27.03 7.06 -21.40
N TYR A 101 27.88 7.52 -22.32
CA TYR A 101 29.33 7.35 -22.20
C TYR A 101 29.96 8.65 -21.68
N MET A 102 30.82 8.52 -20.66
CA MET A 102 31.39 9.62 -19.89
C MET A 102 32.71 10.15 -20.47
N GLU A 103 33.34 9.40 -21.38
CA GLU A 103 34.61 9.77 -22.01
C GLU A 103 34.49 9.82 -23.54
N ASN A 104 35.08 10.86 -24.15
CA ASN A 104 35.18 10.97 -25.60
C ASN A 104 36.27 9.99 -26.11
N ARG A 105 35.83 8.92 -26.79
CA ARG A 105 36.71 8.11 -27.63
C ARG A 105 36.65 8.67 -29.05
N ASP A 106 37.44 9.71 -29.28
CA ASP A 106 37.53 10.43 -30.53
C ASP A 106 38.23 9.58 -31.60
N VAL A 107 37.53 8.61 -32.22
CA VAL A 107 38.08 7.86 -33.37
C VAL A 107 36.98 7.37 -34.33
N PHE A 108 36.55 8.21 -35.26
CA PHE A 108 35.98 7.81 -36.57
C PHE A 108 34.67 6.98 -36.63
N VAL A 109 33.86 6.87 -35.57
CA VAL A 109 32.59 6.10 -35.63
C VAL A 109 31.38 7.02 -35.84
N ARG A 110 30.68 6.89 -36.98
CA ARG A 110 29.42 7.61 -37.26
C ARG A 110 28.24 7.22 -36.35
N GLN A 111 28.35 6.10 -35.61
CA GLN A 111 27.37 5.60 -34.65
C GLN A 111 28.10 5.03 -33.42
N ILE A 112 28.13 5.80 -32.33
CA ILE A 112 28.77 5.42 -31.06
C ILE A 112 28.08 4.21 -30.43
N PHE A 113 26.75 4.17 -30.52
CA PHE A 113 25.92 3.05 -30.08
C PHE A 113 25.56 2.15 -31.26
N THR A 114 25.50 0.86 -31.02
CA THR A 114 25.05 -0.11 -32.03
C THR A 114 23.52 -0.18 -32.11
N HIS A 115 22.98 -0.67 -33.23
CA HIS A 115 21.54 -0.93 -33.37
C HIS A 115 21.04 -1.94 -32.33
N GLU A 116 21.92 -2.85 -31.90
CA GLU A 116 21.68 -3.82 -30.82
C GLU A 116 21.49 -3.13 -29.46
N GLU A 117 22.37 -2.19 -29.13
CA GLU A 117 22.25 -1.39 -27.90
C GLU A 117 20.97 -0.55 -27.92
N GLU A 118 20.61 0.04 -29.07
CA GLU A 118 19.33 0.73 -29.25
C GLU A 118 18.14 -0.19 -29.05
N GLY A 119 18.21 -1.40 -29.60
CA GLY A 119 17.19 -2.45 -29.43
C GLY A 119 17.03 -2.87 -27.96
N MET A 120 18.15 -3.12 -27.28
CA MET A 120 18.19 -3.53 -25.87
C MET A 120 17.59 -2.44 -24.96
N ILE A 121 18.02 -1.18 -25.13
CA ILE A 121 17.51 -0.07 -24.30
C ILE A 121 16.02 0.16 -24.54
N ARG A 122 15.54 0.03 -25.78
CA ARG A 122 14.12 0.12 -26.11
C ARG A 122 13.32 -1.00 -25.45
N ALA A 123 13.73 -2.25 -25.64
CA ALA A 123 13.06 -3.41 -25.06
C ALA A 123 12.99 -3.33 -23.53
N PHE A 124 14.07 -2.86 -22.91
CA PHE A 124 14.14 -2.69 -21.46
C PHE A 124 13.25 -1.53 -20.97
N SER A 125 13.20 -0.41 -21.68
CA SER A 125 12.30 0.71 -21.37
C SER A 125 10.82 0.29 -21.43
N GLU A 126 10.45 -0.52 -22.44
CA GLU A 126 9.11 -1.08 -22.54
C GLU A 126 8.78 -2.02 -21.39
N ARG A 127 9.73 -2.89 -21.00
CA ARG A 127 9.53 -3.84 -19.89
C ARG A 127 9.42 -3.14 -18.54
N LEU A 128 10.26 -2.15 -18.29
CA LEU A 128 10.16 -1.28 -17.12
C LEU A 128 8.80 -0.61 -17.04
N GLY A 129 8.31 -0.05 -18.16
CA GLY A 129 6.97 0.53 -18.22
C GLY A 129 5.88 -0.43 -17.76
N LYS A 130 5.92 -1.69 -18.21
CA LYS A 130 4.96 -2.73 -17.80
C LYS A 130 5.07 -3.12 -16.32
N ILE A 131 6.28 -3.20 -15.78
CA ILE A 131 6.50 -3.53 -14.35
C ILE A 131 5.95 -2.41 -13.48
N ILE A 132 6.27 -1.16 -13.81
CA ILE A 132 5.81 0.01 -13.07
C ILE A 132 4.27 0.13 -13.16
N GLU A 133 3.70 -0.07 -14.35
CA GLU A 133 2.26 -0.11 -14.56
C GLU A 133 1.56 -1.17 -13.70
N ARG A 134 2.16 -2.37 -13.62
CA ARG A 134 1.64 -3.46 -12.78
C ARG A 134 1.68 -3.09 -11.30
N ILE A 135 2.81 -2.59 -10.79
CA ILE A 135 2.96 -2.21 -9.37
C ILE A 135 1.96 -1.11 -9.00
N TRP A 136 1.84 -0.06 -9.82
CA TRP A 136 0.88 1.01 -9.55
C TRP A 136 -0.57 0.56 -9.67
N SER A 137 -0.89 -0.38 -10.57
CA SER A 137 -2.24 -0.95 -10.67
C SER A 137 -2.60 -1.78 -9.45
N GLU A 138 -1.66 -2.60 -8.95
CA GLU A 138 -1.82 -3.37 -7.72
C GLU A 138 -1.98 -2.46 -6.50
N GLN A 139 -1.17 -1.38 -6.39
CA GLN A 139 -1.31 -0.37 -5.34
C GLN A 139 -2.66 0.38 -5.42
N ALA A 140 -3.07 0.83 -6.60
CA ALA A 140 -4.35 1.51 -6.79
C ALA A 140 -5.55 0.60 -6.46
N LEU A 141 -5.43 -0.72 -6.71
CA LEU A 141 -6.43 -1.69 -6.31
C LEU A 141 -6.49 -1.87 -4.78
N LEU A 142 -5.34 -1.92 -4.12
CA LEU A 142 -5.25 -1.96 -2.65
C LEU A 142 -5.83 -0.69 -2.02
N GLU A 143 -5.56 0.48 -2.59
CA GLU A 143 -6.14 1.75 -2.13
C GLU A 143 -7.67 1.79 -2.31
N LYS A 144 -8.18 1.34 -3.47
CA LYS A 144 -9.63 1.23 -3.69
C LYS A 144 -10.29 0.22 -2.76
N THR A 145 -9.62 -0.89 -2.47
CA THR A 145 -10.12 -1.88 -1.50
C THR A 145 -10.15 -1.27 -0.10
N ARG A 146 -9.12 -0.51 0.28
CA ARG A 146 -9.09 0.25 1.55
C ARG A 146 -10.24 1.27 1.62
N GLU A 147 -10.59 1.97 0.55
CA GLU A 147 -11.74 2.89 0.56
C GLU A 147 -13.07 2.17 0.80
N ILE A 148 -13.26 0.99 0.21
CA ILE A 148 -14.46 0.16 0.46
C ILE A 148 -14.49 -0.33 1.92
N THR A 149 -13.35 -0.73 2.48
CA THR A 149 -13.27 -1.18 3.88
C THR A 149 -13.45 -0.02 4.88
N LYS A 150 -12.99 1.19 4.56
CA LYS A 150 -13.18 2.41 5.37
C LYS A 150 -14.65 2.84 5.46
N LEU A 151 -15.47 2.55 4.45
CA LEU A 151 -16.87 2.96 4.38
C LEU A 151 -17.84 2.08 5.20
N SER A 152 -17.37 1.01 5.83
CA SER A 152 -18.26 -0.08 6.24
C SER A 152 -18.82 -0.02 7.66
N THR A 153 -18.41 0.93 8.52
CA THR A 153 -19.00 1.13 9.86
C THR A 153 -18.87 2.60 10.31
N PRO A 154 -19.80 3.50 9.94
CA PRO A 154 -19.66 4.92 10.26
C PRO A 154 -19.87 5.18 11.76
N ILE A 155 -18.87 5.79 12.40
CA ILE A 155 -19.01 6.33 13.75
C ILE A 155 -19.95 7.53 13.68
N THR A 156 -21.17 7.36 14.17
CA THR A 156 -22.25 8.33 13.97
C THR A 156 -22.61 9.03 15.28
N LYS A 157 -22.72 10.37 15.25
CA LYS A 157 -23.25 11.14 16.38
C LYS A 157 -24.77 11.03 16.33
N ILE A 158 -25.36 10.40 17.34
CA ILE A 158 -26.83 10.22 17.44
C ILE A 158 -27.47 11.22 18.39
N TRP A 159 -26.68 11.78 19.32
CA TRP A 159 -27.13 12.80 20.26
C TRP A 159 -25.95 13.67 20.68
N ASP A 160 -26.23 14.75 21.41
CA ASP A 160 -25.16 15.55 21.95
C ASP A 160 -24.28 14.77 22.96
N GLU A 161 -22.97 14.76 22.69
CA GLU A 161 -21.95 13.93 23.35
C GLU A 161 -22.14 12.39 23.27
N ILE A 162 -23.02 11.88 22.39
CA ILE A 162 -23.26 10.43 22.24
C ILE A 162 -22.90 9.97 20.82
N LEU A 163 -21.95 9.03 20.72
CA LEU A 163 -21.55 8.35 19.50
C LEU A 163 -22.04 6.91 19.48
N ILE A 164 -22.32 6.40 18.27
CA ILE A 164 -22.63 5.01 18.01
C ILE A 164 -21.62 4.43 17.02
N LEU A 165 -21.17 3.20 17.28
CA LEU A 165 -20.22 2.47 16.47
C LEU A 165 -20.72 1.02 16.28
N PRO A 166 -21.37 0.70 15.15
CA PRO A 166 -21.77 -0.67 14.88
C PRO A 166 -20.54 -1.52 14.50
N LEU A 167 -20.52 -2.77 14.96
CA LEU A 167 -19.53 -3.79 14.61
C LEU A 167 -20.23 -4.82 13.69
N ILE A 168 -20.16 -4.63 12.38
CA ILE A 168 -20.85 -5.48 11.39
C ILE A 168 -19.83 -6.37 10.67
N GLY A 169 -20.09 -7.68 10.59
CA GLY A 169 -19.31 -8.62 9.77
C GLY A 169 -18.20 -9.33 10.55
N THR A 170 -17.23 -9.89 9.83
CA THR A 170 -16.02 -10.45 10.43
C THR A 170 -15.14 -9.30 10.92
N LEU A 171 -14.92 -9.22 12.23
CA LEU A 171 -13.89 -8.35 12.80
C LEU A 171 -12.54 -9.00 12.52
N ASP A 172 -11.71 -8.34 11.72
CA ASP A 172 -10.30 -8.68 11.58
C ASP A 172 -9.42 -7.64 12.30
N SER A 173 -8.14 -7.96 12.46
CA SER A 173 -7.20 -7.13 13.22
C SER A 173 -6.94 -5.77 12.58
N GLU A 174 -6.84 -5.69 11.24
CA GLU A 174 -6.57 -4.44 10.52
C GLU A 174 -7.73 -3.46 10.65
N ARG A 175 -8.95 -3.96 10.45
CA ARG A 175 -10.19 -3.18 10.58
C ARG A 175 -10.42 -2.71 12.01
N THR A 176 -10.13 -3.55 13.00
CA THR A 176 -10.31 -3.18 14.42
C THR A 176 -9.38 -2.02 14.81
N LEU A 177 -8.13 -2.03 14.34
CA LEU A 177 -7.16 -0.96 14.61
C LEU A 177 -7.60 0.35 13.96
N PHE A 178 -8.03 0.30 12.70
CA PHE A 178 -8.54 1.48 12.00
C PHE A 178 -9.76 2.10 12.71
N MET A 179 -10.73 1.27 13.09
CA MET A 179 -11.92 1.74 13.82
C MET A 179 -11.58 2.38 15.18
N MET A 180 -10.58 1.84 15.88
CA MET A 180 -10.09 2.42 17.13
C MET A 180 -9.52 3.83 16.90
N GLU A 181 -8.65 4.00 15.90
CA GLU A 181 -8.05 5.30 15.59
C GLU A 181 -9.10 6.34 15.21
N GLU A 182 -10.06 5.96 14.34
CA GLU A 182 -11.15 6.84 13.94
C GLU A 182 -12.02 7.24 15.15
N LEU A 183 -12.32 6.29 16.04
CA LEU A 183 -13.11 6.56 17.25
C LEU A 183 -12.43 7.56 18.17
N LEU A 184 -11.14 7.37 18.45
CA LEU A 184 -10.40 8.27 19.34
C LEU A 184 -10.33 9.69 18.76
N ASN A 185 -10.12 9.82 17.44
CA ASN A 185 -10.18 11.11 16.75
C ASN A 185 -11.58 11.73 16.84
N LYS A 186 -12.64 10.94 16.61
CA LYS A 186 -14.02 11.44 16.68
C LYS A 186 -14.38 11.94 18.07
N ILE A 187 -14.01 11.20 19.12
CA ILE A 187 -14.22 11.59 20.52
C ILE A 187 -13.57 12.94 20.81
N ARG A 188 -12.31 13.12 20.39
CA ARG A 188 -11.59 14.38 20.55
C ARG A 188 -12.31 15.53 19.83
N ASP A 189 -12.73 15.31 18.59
CA ASP A 189 -13.31 16.36 17.75
C ASP A 189 -14.74 16.73 18.18
N THR A 190 -15.52 15.78 18.70
CA THR A 190 -16.92 16.02 19.11
C THR A 190 -17.10 16.23 20.61
N GLY A 191 -16.07 16.00 21.43
CA GLY A 191 -16.16 16.05 22.89
C GLY A 191 -17.12 15.01 23.48
N SER A 192 -17.30 13.88 22.80
CA SER A 192 -18.34 12.90 23.18
C SER A 192 -17.99 12.13 24.44
N ARG A 193 -18.92 12.05 25.39
CA ARG A 193 -18.74 11.38 26.68
C ARG A 193 -19.25 9.94 26.71
N TYR A 194 -20.15 9.57 25.80
CA TYR A 194 -20.72 8.23 25.74
C TYR A 194 -20.54 7.63 24.34
N ILE A 195 -19.97 6.43 24.29
CA ILE A 195 -19.70 5.69 23.05
C ILE A 195 -20.43 4.37 23.15
N ILE A 196 -21.39 4.14 22.26
CA ILE A 196 -22.15 2.90 22.18
C ILE A 196 -21.54 2.04 21.07
N MET A 197 -20.99 0.90 21.42
CA MET A 197 -20.40 -0.07 20.50
C MET A 197 -21.35 -1.26 20.33
N ASP A 198 -21.96 -1.40 19.14
CA ASP A 198 -22.98 -2.41 18.89
C ASP A 198 -22.40 -3.66 18.24
N ALA A 199 -22.38 -4.77 18.97
CA ALA A 199 -21.85 -6.05 18.54
C ALA A 199 -22.90 -7.00 17.93
N THR A 200 -24.13 -6.53 17.66
CA THR A 200 -25.23 -7.35 17.15
C THR A 200 -24.85 -8.10 15.86
N GLY A 201 -24.06 -7.45 15.00
CA GLY A 201 -23.58 -7.98 13.72
C GLY A 201 -22.32 -8.86 13.80
N VAL A 202 -21.79 -9.10 14.99
CA VAL A 202 -20.58 -9.91 15.19
C VAL A 202 -20.97 -11.39 15.26
N GLY A 203 -20.29 -12.21 14.46
CA GLY A 203 -20.48 -13.67 14.43
C GLY A 203 -19.68 -14.36 15.53
N THR A 204 -18.35 -14.27 15.42
CA THR A 204 -17.38 -14.80 16.37
C THR A 204 -16.33 -13.75 16.67
N ILE A 205 -15.73 -13.83 17.87
CA ILE A 205 -14.62 -12.97 18.28
C ILE A 205 -13.43 -13.86 18.56
N ASP A 206 -12.28 -13.54 17.99
CA ASP A 206 -11.00 -14.17 18.32
C ASP A 206 -10.27 -13.41 19.46
N SER A 207 -9.15 -13.95 19.93
CA SER A 207 -8.35 -13.34 20.99
C SER A 207 -7.76 -11.98 20.60
N ALA A 208 -7.43 -11.76 19.32
CA ALA A 208 -6.83 -10.53 18.83
C ALA A 208 -7.84 -9.37 18.83
N VAL A 209 -9.04 -9.61 18.32
CA VAL A 209 -10.16 -8.67 18.30
C VAL A 209 -10.56 -8.32 19.74
N ALA A 210 -10.67 -9.31 20.62
CA ALA A 210 -11.05 -9.09 22.00
C ALA A 210 -10.01 -8.26 22.78
N ALA A 211 -8.71 -8.51 22.53
CA ALA A 211 -7.64 -7.70 23.10
C ALA A 211 -7.68 -6.24 22.59
N ASN A 212 -7.99 -6.03 21.31
CA ASN A 212 -8.12 -4.69 20.74
C ASN A 212 -9.34 -3.95 21.30
N ILE A 213 -10.48 -4.62 21.47
CA ILE A 213 -11.67 -4.05 22.16
C ILE A 213 -11.29 -3.49 23.55
N LEU A 214 -10.50 -4.23 24.33
CA LEU A 214 -10.06 -3.78 25.65
C LEU A 214 -9.11 -2.58 25.59
N LYS A 215 -8.18 -2.58 24.63
CA LYS A 215 -7.28 -1.42 24.41
C LYS A 215 -8.10 -0.19 24.05
N THR A 216 -9.08 -0.33 23.17
CA THR A 216 -10.00 0.75 22.79
C THR A 216 -10.77 1.27 24.00
N SER A 217 -11.37 0.39 24.80
CA SER A 217 -12.10 0.79 26.01
C SER A 217 -11.23 1.59 26.98
N ARG A 218 -9.99 1.13 27.24
CA ARG A 218 -9.04 1.86 28.09
C ARG A 218 -8.65 3.22 27.51
N ALA A 219 -8.38 3.29 26.21
CA ALA A 219 -8.06 4.55 25.54
C ALA A 219 -9.22 5.56 25.60
N VAL A 220 -10.45 5.09 25.36
CA VAL A 220 -11.67 5.90 25.48
C VAL A 220 -11.84 6.43 26.91
N LYS A 221 -11.59 5.61 27.93
CA LYS A 221 -11.57 6.03 29.34
C LYS A 221 -10.52 7.11 29.62
N MET A 222 -9.32 6.98 29.06
CA MET A 222 -8.26 7.99 29.19
C MET A 222 -8.63 9.33 28.55
N LEU A 223 -9.47 9.32 27.51
CA LEU A 223 -10.06 10.52 26.92
C LEU A 223 -11.28 11.07 27.69
N GLY A 224 -11.54 10.58 28.91
CA GLY A 224 -12.64 11.05 29.75
C GLY A 224 -14.03 10.61 29.28
N SER A 225 -14.08 9.56 28.46
CA SER A 225 -15.32 9.05 27.86
C SER A 225 -15.65 7.64 28.37
N ARG A 226 -16.92 7.26 28.30
CA ARG A 226 -17.42 5.96 28.78
C ARG A 226 -17.92 5.14 27.60
N MET A 227 -17.54 3.87 27.58
CA MET A 227 -17.94 2.91 26.55
C MET A 227 -19.07 2.01 27.05
N ILE A 228 -20.06 1.81 26.19
CA ILE A 228 -21.23 0.95 26.40
C ILE A 228 -21.24 -0.08 25.28
N PHE A 229 -21.23 -1.37 25.61
CA PHE A 229 -21.38 -2.45 24.65
C PHE A 229 -22.83 -2.91 24.55
N THR A 230 -23.30 -3.14 23.33
CA THR A 230 -24.66 -3.66 23.07
C THR A 230 -24.60 -4.88 22.16
N GLY A 231 -25.64 -5.72 22.18
CA GLY A 231 -25.79 -6.79 21.19
C GLY A 231 -24.79 -7.95 21.31
N ILE A 232 -24.14 -8.13 22.47
CA ILE A 232 -23.23 -9.27 22.69
C ILE A 232 -24.05 -10.57 22.75
N LYS A 233 -23.80 -11.48 21.81
CA LYS A 233 -24.41 -12.81 21.80
C LYS A 233 -23.81 -13.71 22.90
N PRO A 234 -24.55 -14.69 23.43
CA PRO A 234 -24.06 -15.59 24.48
C PRO A 234 -22.74 -16.28 24.15
N GLU A 235 -22.55 -16.70 22.89
CA GLU A 235 -21.33 -17.39 22.43
C GLU A 235 -20.12 -16.47 22.53
N VAL A 236 -20.28 -15.20 22.15
CA VAL A 236 -19.24 -14.17 22.23
C VAL A 236 -18.88 -13.85 23.67
N ALA A 237 -19.88 -13.72 24.55
CA ALA A 237 -19.66 -13.49 25.98
C ALA A 237 -18.87 -14.65 26.61
N MET A 238 -19.23 -15.90 26.30
CA MET A 238 -18.50 -17.08 26.77
C MET A 238 -17.06 -17.10 26.29
N THR A 239 -16.81 -16.75 25.02
CA THR A 239 -15.45 -16.64 24.49
C THR A 239 -14.64 -15.56 25.22
N MET A 240 -15.22 -14.39 25.49
CA MET A 240 -14.55 -13.32 26.25
C MET A 240 -14.16 -13.80 27.66
N VAL A 241 -15.07 -14.47 28.36
CA VAL A 241 -14.79 -15.03 29.69
C VAL A 241 -13.68 -16.09 29.63
N HIS A 242 -13.72 -16.99 28.64
CA HIS A 242 -12.71 -18.03 28.48
C HIS A 242 -11.32 -17.46 28.18
N LEU A 243 -11.24 -16.37 27.43
CA LEU A 243 -10.01 -15.64 27.15
C LEU A 243 -9.47 -14.87 28.36
N GLY A 244 -10.14 -14.93 29.52
CA GLY A 244 -9.73 -14.23 30.74
C GLY A 244 -9.94 -12.72 30.64
N ILE A 245 -10.87 -12.28 29.80
CA ILE A 245 -11.15 -10.87 29.61
C ILE A 245 -11.98 -10.36 30.77
N ASP A 246 -11.35 -9.55 31.60
CA ASP A 246 -12.04 -8.79 32.62
C ASP A 246 -12.68 -7.55 31.98
N LEU A 247 -14.01 -7.58 31.87
CA LEU A 247 -14.79 -6.45 31.38
C LEU A 247 -14.85 -5.31 32.41
N GLY A 248 -14.52 -5.54 33.69
CA GLY A 248 -14.38 -4.51 34.72
C GLY A 248 -15.48 -3.45 34.70
N GLU A 249 -15.12 -2.23 34.28
CA GLU A 249 -16.00 -1.06 34.21
C GLU A 249 -16.75 -0.88 32.88
N ILE A 250 -16.59 -1.81 31.93
CA ILE A 250 -17.29 -1.78 30.65
C ILE A 250 -18.78 -2.01 30.90
N ILE A 251 -19.58 -1.04 30.51
CA ILE A 251 -21.03 -1.09 30.67
C ILE A 251 -21.60 -1.94 29.53
N THR A 252 -22.45 -2.90 29.84
CA THR A 252 -23.12 -3.73 28.83
C THR A 252 -24.63 -3.54 28.87
N ARG A 253 -25.27 -3.60 27.69
CA ARG A 253 -26.73 -3.66 27.53
C ARG A 253 -27.07 -4.73 26.50
N ALA A 254 -28.27 -5.29 26.58
CA ALA A 254 -28.65 -6.37 25.67
C ALA A 254 -28.86 -5.83 24.25
N THR A 255 -29.46 -4.65 24.13
CA THR A 255 -29.83 -4.04 22.85
C THR A 255 -29.23 -2.66 22.66
N LEU A 256 -29.13 -2.24 21.40
CA LEU A 256 -28.71 -0.88 21.05
C LEU A 256 -29.62 0.19 21.68
N GLN A 257 -30.93 -0.07 21.69
CA GLN A 257 -31.93 0.81 22.30
C GLN A 257 -31.65 1.05 23.79
N GLU A 258 -31.44 -0.02 24.57
CA GLU A 258 -31.09 0.09 25.99
C GLU A 258 -29.77 0.86 26.20
N GLY A 259 -28.82 0.72 25.28
CA GLY A 259 -27.56 1.49 25.31
C GLY A 259 -27.79 2.99 25.13
N VAL A 260 -28.68 3.37 24.20
CA VAL A 260 -29.06 4.77 23.97
C VAL A 260 -29.82 5.33 25.17
N GLU A 261 -30.81 4.61 25.67
CA GLU A 261 -31.58 4.99 26.87
C GLU A 261 -30.67 5.19 28.07
N PHE A 262 -29.71 4.29 28.30
CA PHE A 262 -28.74 4.42 29.37
C PHE A 262 -27.86 5.67 29.22
N ALA A 263 -27.33 5.93 28.02
CA ALA A 263 -26.49 7.10 27.78
C ALA A 263 -27.25 8.43 27.99
N LEU A 264 -28.53 8.48 27.60
CA LEU A 264 -29.40 9.64 27.82
C LEU A 264 -29.69 9.85 29.32
N ASN A 265 -30.03 8.78 30.05
CA ASN A 265 -30.31 8.85 31.48
C ASN A 265 -29.10 9.33 32.28
N GLU A 266 -27.89 8.89 31.94
CA GLU A 266 -26.66 9.36 32.58
C GLU A 266 -26.37 10.85 32.31
N LYS A 267 -26.93 11.41 31.23
CA LYS A 267 -26.93 12.85 30.94
C LYS A 267 -28.07 13.61 31.64
N GLY A 268 -28.93 12.92 32.39
CA GLY A 268 -30.12 13.50 33.01
C GLY A 268 -31.27 13.75 32.02
N LEU A 269 -31.28 13.06 30.88
CA LEU A 269 -32.34 13.12 29.87
C LEU A 269 -33.17 11.84 29.92
N GLU A 270 -34.49 11.98 29.88
CA GLU A 270 -35.42 10.84 29.89
C GLU A 270 -36.28 10.87 28.61
N ILE A 271 -36.50 9.69 28.01
CA ILE A 271 -37.39 9.56 26.86
C ILE A 271 -38.82 9.42 27.37
N VAL A 272 -39.66 10.41 27.07
CA VAL A 272 -41.09 10.40 27.43
C VAL A 272 -41.96 10.26 26.20
N ARG A 273 -43.03 9.45 26.31
CA ARG A 273 -44.07 9.37 25.29
C ARG A 273 -45.02 10.55 25.47
N ILE A 274 -45.09 11.43 24.48
CA ILE A 274 -46.08 12.51 24.47
C ILE A 274 -47.39 11.93 23.91
N GLU A 275 -48.41 11.79 24.74
CA GLU A 275 -49.76 11.47 24.26
C GLU A 275 -50.30 12.67 23.48
N GLN A 276 -50.48 12.52 22.17
CA GLN A 276 -51.19 13.54 21.39
C GLN A 276 -52.65 13.53 21.83
N THR A 277 -53.09 14.61 22.48
CA THR A 277 -54.50 14.83 22.75
C THR A 277 -55.19 15.05 21.40
N SER A 278 -55.89 14.02 20.91
CA SER A 278 -56.81 14.15 19.77
C SER A 278 -57.80 15.27 20.07
N THR A 279 -57.66 16.39 19.37
CA THR A 279 -58.64 17.48 19.36
C THR A 279 -59.60 17.26 18.20
#